data_AF-A0A945D013-F1
#
_entry.id   AF-A0A945D013-F1
#
_cell.length_a   1.000
_cell.length_b   1.000
_cell.length_c   1.000
_cell.angle_alpha   90.00
_cell.angle_beta   90.00
_cell.angle_gamma   90.00
#
_symmetry.space_group_name_H-M   'P 1'
#
loop_
_entity.id
_entity.type
_entity.pdbx_description
1 polymer ?
#
loop_
_entity_poly.entity_id
_entity_poly.type
_entity_poly.pdbx_seq_one_letter_code
_entity_poly.pdbx_strand_id
1 'polypeptide(L)'
;MSDQKQLSGKPTTEAILNHWHQASPDDRMAHLVRDAARGLTRALQLRLSEHDISFGHWAFLRILWKRDGLTQRELSERAGLMEPTTHSAVLKMVDLGFVTRRHPEGNKRKLAVYLTSEGRALEKTLVPLAEQVNEVAAAGVSKENLETTRTTLLTVIENLAADEERATEGGKKITATRDQSKRSASRKQKTKD
;
A
#
# COMPACT_ATOMS: atom_id res chain seq x y z
N MET A 1 31.79 -18.52 29.40
CA MET A 1 32.27 -18.08 28.07
C MET A 1 31.54 -18.95 27.05
N SER A 2 30.24 -18.74 26.84
CA SER A 2 29.63 -17.66 26.04
C SER A 2 29.71 -18.00 24.55
N ASP A 3 28.60 -18.52 24.00
CA ASP A 3 27.86 -17.89 22.90
C ASP A 3 26.90 -18.89 22.23
N GLN A 4 25.77 -19.17 22.89
CA GLN A 4 24.54 -19.53 22.18
C GLN A 4 23.85 -18.24 21.76
N LYS A 5 24.12 -17.84 20.52
CA LYS A 5 23.52 -16.67 19.89
C LYS A 5 22.03 -16.92 19.67
N GLN A 6 21.22 -16.05 20.26
CA GLN A 6 19.76 -16.05 20.23
C GLN A 6 19.18 -16.09 18.81
N LEU A 7 18.07 -16.82 18.69
CA LEU A 7 17.25 -17.00 17.50
C LEU A 7 16.79 -15.66 16.88
N SER A 8 17.07 -15.47 15.59
CA SER A 8 16.33 -14.53 14.72
C SER A 8 15.30 -15.31 13.91
N GLY A 9 14.19 -15.67 14.57
CA GLY A 9 13.09 -16.38 13.93
C GLY A 9 12.27 -15.43 13.06
N LYS A 10 12.50 -15.43 11.75
CA LYS A 10 11.43 -15.06 10.81
C LYS A 10 10.33 -16.12 10.98
N PRO A 11 9.05 -15.75 11.16
CA PRO A 11 7.97 -16.74 11.22
C PRO A 11 8.03 -17.58 9.95
N THR A 12 8.12 -18.90 10.08
CA THR A 12 8.04 -19.82 8.94
C THR A 12 6.67 -19.68 8.30
N THR A 13 6.58 -19.87 6.97
CA THR A 13 5.29 -19.89 6.24
C THR A 13 4.30 -20.81 6.94
N GLU A 14 4.78 -21.94 7.45
CA GLU A 14 4.01 -22.92 8.22
C GLU A 14 3.52 -22.39 9.57
N ALA A 15 4.33 -21.61 10.32
CA ALA A 15 3.90 -20.97 11.56
C ALA A 15 2.86 -19.86 11.31
N ILE A 16 2.94 -19.16 10.17
CA ILE A 16 1.91 -18.20 9.76
C ILE A 16 0.62 -18.96 9.46
N LEU A 17 0.67 -20.01 8.63
CA LEU A 17 -0.50 -20.81 8.23
C LEU A 17 -1.18 -21.52 9.41
N ASN A 18 -0.41 -22.07 10.35
CA ASN A 18 -0.95 -22.76 11.52
C ASN A 18 -1.71 -21.83 12.48
N HIS A 19 -1.39 -20.54 12.52
CA HIS A 19 -2.14 -19.56 13.31
C HIS A 19 -3.59 -19.41 12.81
N TRP A 20 -3.81 -19.39 11.49
CA TRP A 20 -5.14 -19.20 10.87
C TRP A 20 -6.10 -20.36 11.11
N HIS A 21 -5.58 -21.58 11.20
CA HIS A 21 -6.41 -22.78 11.33
C HIS A 21 -6.73 -23.17 12.77
N GLN A 22 -6.00 -22.63 13.77
CA GLN A 22 -6.15 -23.03 15.17
C GLN A 22 -6.43 -21.87 16.15
N ALA A 23 -6.18 -20.61 15.77
CA ALA A 23 -6.42 -19.47 16.65
C ALA A 23 -7.72 -18.74 16.29
N SER A 24 -8.79 -19.10 17.00
CA SER A 24 -10.09 -18.40 17.06
C SER A 24 -11.02 -18.60 15.84
N PRO A 25 -12.15 -19.32 16.00
CA PRO A 25 -13.21 -19.43 14.99
C PRO A 25 -13.82 -18.09 14.56
N ASP A 26 -13.63 -17.04 15.36
CA ASP A 26 -14.09 -15.67 15.12
C ASP A 26 -12.96 -14.74 14.66
N ASP A 27 -12.01 -15.22 13.84
CA ASP A 27 -10.97 -14.33 13.35
C ASP A 27 -11.60 -13.23 12.50
N ARG A 28 -11.49 -11.99 13.00
CA ARG A 28 -12.26 -10.86 12.48
C ARG A 28 -11.86 -10.66 11.02
N MET A 29 -12.84 -10.44 10.14
CA MET A 29 -12.64 -10.15 8.70
C MET A 29 -11.46 -9.21 8.41
N ALA A 30 -11.23 -8.22 9.29
CA ALA A 30 -10.10 -7.29 9.20
C ALA A 30 -8.71 -7.97 9.23
N HIS A 31 -8.51 -9.03 10.03
CA HIS A 31 -7.26 -9.78 10.08
C HIS A 31 -7.04 -10.58 8.80
N LEU A 32 -8.04 -11.34 8.37
CA LEU A 32 -8.02 -12.10 7.10
C LEU A 32 -7.66 -11.19 5.91
N VAL A 33 -8.32 -10.03 5.80
CA VAL A 33 -8.04 -9.04 4.75
C VAL A 33 -6.61 -8.52 4.86
N ARG A 34 -6.16 -8.17 6.07
CA ARG A 34 -4.80 -7.65 6.29
C ARG A 34 -3.73 -8.66 5.88
N ASP A 35 -3.92 -9.93 6.20
CA ASP A 35 -2.92 -10.95 5.95
C ASP A 35 -2.92 -11.47 4.52
N ALA A 36 -4.08 -11.56 3.89
CA ALA A 36 -4.17 -11.73 2.44
C ALA A 36 -3.44 -10.57 1.72
N ALA A 37 -3.70 -9.32 2.12
CA ALA A 37 -3.03 -8.15 1.54
C ALA A 37 -1.50 -8.18 1.76
N ARG A 38 -1.05 -8.62 2.94
CA ARG A 38 0.38 -8.81 3.25
C ARG A 38 1.00 -9.90 2.37
N GLY A 39 0.31 -11.03 2.18
CA GLY A 39 0.73 -12.12 1.31
C GLY A 39 0.89 -11.67 -0.15
N LEU A 40 -0.15 -11.04 -0.70
CA LEU A 40 -0.15 -10.46 -2.05
C LEU A 40 1.00 -9.45 -2.24
N THR A 41 1.16 -8.53 -1.28
CA THR A 41 2.22 -7.52 -1.32
C THR A 41 3.60 -8.16 -1.34
N ARG A 42 3.85 -9.16 -0.49
CA ARG A 42 5.15 -9.84 -0.42
C ARG A 42 5.43 -10.66 -1.67
N ALA A 43 4.44 -11.37 -2.20
CA ALA A 43 4.58 -12.14 -3.43
C ALA A 43 4.92 -11.26 -4.63
N LEU A 44 4.32 -10.07 -4.71
CA LEU A 44 4.64 -9.10 -5.75
C LEU A 44 6.01 -8.45 -5.53
N GLN A 45 6.35 -8.07 -4.28
CA GLN A 45 7.66 -7.51 -3.95
C GLN A 45 8.82 -8.39 -4.39
N LEU A 46 8.71 -9.71 -4.20
CA LEU A 46 9.74 -10.66 -4.64
C LEU A 46 9.96 -10.59 -6.16
N ARG A 47 8.87 -10.62 -6.94
CA ARG A 47 8.95 -10.53 -8.41
C ARG A 47 9.45 -9.17 -8.90
N LEU A 48 8.97 -8.08 -8.30
CA LEU A 48 9.41 -6.73 -8.67
C LEU A 48 10.90 -6.51 -8.39
N SER A 49 11.44 -7.13 -7.35
CA SER A 49 12.85 -7.00 -6.98
C SER A 49 13.81 -7.57 -8.01
N GLU A 50 13.37 -8.52 -8.84
CA GLU A 50 14.14 -9.05 -9.97
C GLU A 50 14.33 -8.01 -11.09
N HIS A 51 13.57 -6.91 -11.06
CA HIS A 51 13.63 -5.80 -12.00
C HIS A 51 14.07 -4.47 -11.34
N ASP A 52 14.65 -4.53 -10.13
CA ASP A 52 15.05 -3.35 -9.35
C ASP A 52 13.88 -2.37 -9.04
N ILE A 53 12.65 -2.88 -9.06
CA ILE A 53 11.45 -2.10 -8.76
C ILE A 53 11.03 -2.30 -7.31
N SER A 54 10.96 -1.19 -6.56
CA SER A 54 10.34 -1.20 -5.24
C SER A 54 8.81 -1.27 -5.36
N PHE A 55 8.14 -1.84 -4.35
CA PHE A 55 6.67 -1.83 -4.31
C PHE A 55 6.09 -0.41 -4.32
N GLY A 56 6.80 0.57 -3.74
CA GLY A 56 6.42 1.98 -3.80
C GLY A 56 6.46 2.52 -5.22
N HIS A 57 7.53 2.22 -5.98
CA HIS A 57 7.61 2.60 -7.39
C HIS A 57 6.49 1.95 -8.21
N TRP A 58 6.25 0.65 -8.01
CA TRP A 58 5.11 -0.06 -8.63
C TRP A 58 3.78 0.62 -8.33
N ALA A 59 3.50 0.99 -7.08
CA ALA A 59 2.25 1.62 -6.70
C ALA A 59 1.99 2.92 -7.49
N PHE A 60 3.01 3.77 -7.65
CA PHE A 60 2.89 5.00 -8.43
C PHE A 60 2.83 4.76 -9.94
N LEU A 61 3.65 3.84 -10.47
CA LEU A 61 3.60 3.45 -11.88
C LEU A 61 2.20 2.96 -12.27
N ARG A 62 1.60 2.10 -11.45
CA ARG A 62 0.23 1.58 -11.70
C ARG A 62 -0.83 2.67 -11.76
N ILE A 63 -0.68 3.73 -10.96
CA ILE A 63 -1.57 4.88 -10.98
C ILE A 63 -1.35 5.69 -12.26
N LEU A 64 -0.08 5.95 -12.61
CA LEU A 64 0.30 6.78 -13.74
C LEU A 64 0.01 6.13 -15.10
N TRP A 65 0.11 4.81 -15.24
CA TRP A 65 -0.28 4.11 -16.48
C TRP A 65 -1.77 4.27 -16.77
N LYS A 66 -2.62 4.31 -15.72
CA LYS A 66 -4.05 4.58 -15.88
C LYS A 66 -4.35 6.05 -16.12
N ARG A 67 -3.62 6.95 -15.46
CA ARG A 67 -3.80 8.40 -15.59
C ARG A 67 -2.48 9.13 -15.33
N ASP A 68 -1.89 9.62 -16.42
CA ASP A 68 -0.66 10.39 -16.39
C ASP A 68 -0.92 11.86 -15.98
N GLY A 69 0.14 12.61 -15.66
CA GLY A 69 0.05 14.06 -15.41
C GLY A 69 -0.61 14.45 -14.09
N LEU A 70 -0.40 13.65 -13.04
CA LEU A 70 -0.93 13.89 -11.70
C LEU A 70 0.04 14.71 -10.85
N THR A 71 -0.48 15.57 -9.99
CA THR A 71 0.33 16.22 -8.93
C THR A 71 0.75 15.20 -7.88
N GLN A 72 1.76 15.56 -7.11
CA GLN A 72 2.19 14.77 -5.96
C GLN A 72 1.06 14.55 -4.95
N ARG A 73 0.22 15.57 -4.70
CA ARG A 73 -0.95 15.45 -3.84
C ARG A 73 -1.96 14.45 -4.41
N GLU A 74 -2.32 14.60 -5.69
CA GLU A 74 -3.22 13.68 -6.39
C GLU A 74 -2.69 12.23 -6.39
N LEU A 75 -1.36 12.05 -6.50
CA LEU A 75 -0.71 10.74 -6.38
C LEU A 75 -0.78 10.18 -4.96
N SER A 76 -0.58 11.03 -3.95
CA SER A 76 -0.64 10.66 -2.54
C SER A 76 -2.03 10.16 -2.16
N GLU A 77 -3.06 10.93 -2.54
CA GLU A 77 -4.47 10.58 -2.36
C GLU A 77 -4.80 9.23 -3.02
N ARG A 78 -4.37 9.02 -4.28
CA ARG A 78 -4.63 7.77 -5.01
C ARG A 78 -3.84 6.57 -4.50
N ALA A 79 -2.64 6.79 -3.97
CA ALA A 79 -1.82 5.74 -3.40
C ALA A 79 -2.20 5.42 -1.93
N GLY A 80 -3.03 6.24 -1.29
CA GLY A 80 -3.32 6.14 0.14
C GLY A 80 -2.09 6.41 1.01
N LEU A 81 -1.18 7.27 0.55
CA LEU A 81 0.09 7.58 1.21
C LEU A 81 0.15 9.04 1.64
N MET A 82 0.95 9.32 2.66
CA MET A 82 1.25 10.69 3.08
C MET A 82 2.13 11.40 2.04
N GLU A 83 1.90 12.70 1.82
CA GLU A 83 2.65 13.49 0.83
C GLU A 83 4.19 13.42 0.96
N PRO A 84 4.81 13.42 2.16
CA PRO A 84 6.27 13.29 2.28
C PRO A 84 6.81 11.95 1.77
N THR A 85 6.05 10.86 1.96
CA THR A 85 6.40 9.52 1.45
C THR A 85 6.34 9.53 -0.08
N THR A 86 5.27 10.09 -0.64
CA THR A 86 5.11 10.25 -2.09
C THR A 86 6.22 11.11 -2.69
N HIS A 87 6.57 12.24 -2.06
CA HIS A 87 7.65 13.11 -2.52
C HIS A 87 8.97 12.33 -2.69
N SER A 88 9.36 11.60 -1.64
CA SER A 88 10.63 10.87 -1.61
C SER A 88 10.67 9.76 -2.68
N ALA A 89 9.56 9.04 -2.86
CA ALA A 89 9.45 8.01 -3.88
C ALA A 89 9.46 8.60 -5.31
N VAL A 90 8.73 9.70 -5.54
CA VAL A 90 8.71 10.38 -6.86
C VAL A 90 10.09 10.89 -7.24
N LEU A 91 10.83 11.49 -6.30
CA LEU A 91 12.23 11.91 -6.56
C LEU A 91 13.08 10.72 -7.02
N LYS A 92 12.99 9.60 -6.31
CA LYS A 92 13.75 8.40 -6.69
C LYS A 92 13.35 7.88 -8.07
N MET A 93 12.07 7.94 -8.42
CA MET A 93 11.60 7.56 -9.75
C MET A 93 12.06 8.53 -10.86
N VAL A 94 12.29 9.81 -10.54
CA VAL A 94 12.92 10.76 -11.47
C VAL A 94 14.38 10.37 -11.69
N ASP A 95 15.12 10.09 -10.62
CA ASP A 95 16.53 9.68 -10.70
C ASP A 95 16.71 8.38 -11.49
N LEU A 96 15.73 7.46 -11.40
CA LEU A 96 15.70 6.21 -12.15
C LEU A 96 15.21 6.36 -13.60
N GLY A 97 14.84 7.56 -14.04
CA GLY A 97 14.38 7.81 -15.40
C GLY A 97 12.93 7.37 -15.68
N PHE A 98 12.18 6.89 -14.68
CA PHE A 98 10.82 6.37 -14.89
C PHE A 98 9.77 7.46 -15.06
N VAL A 99 9.99 8.61 -14.41
CA VAL A 99 9.08 9.76 -14.47
C VAL A 99 9.84 11.07 -14.61
N THR A 100 9.15 12.10 -15.05
CA THR A 100 9.61 13.49 -15.04
C THR A 100 8.60 14.37 -14.31
N ARG A 101 9.05 15.50 -13.79
CA ARG A 101 8.18 16.52 -13.20
C ARG A 101 8.23 17.77 -14.05
N ARG A 102 7.08 18.24 -14.51
CA ARG A 102 6.98 19.46 -15.32
C ARG A 102 5.67 20.18 -15.07
N HIS A 103 5.66 21.47 -15.40
CA HIS A 103 4.44 22.25 -15.43
C HIS A 103 3.60 21.85 -16.65
N PRO A 104 2.30 21.54 -16.50
CA PRO A 104 1.41 21.36 -17.63
C PRO A 104 1.39 22.62 -18.50
N GLU A 105 1.16 22.43 -19.80
CA GLU A 105 0.94 23.55 -20.70
C GLU A 105 -0.24 24.41 -20.22
N GLY A 106 -0.05 25.73 -20.20
CA GLY A 106 -1.06 26.67 -19.72
C GLY A 106 -1.19 26.81 -18.20
N ASN A 107 -0.48 26.02 -17.37
CA ASN A 107 -0.53 26.16 -15.91
C ASN A 107 0.85 26.03 -15.23
N LYS A 108 1.57 27.15 -15.15
CA LYS A 108 2.88 27.26 -14.47
C LYS A 108 2.82 27.12 -12.95
N ARG A 109 1.63 27.07 -12.33
CA ARG A 109 1.47 26.89 -10.88
C ARG A 109 1.32 25.43 -10.47
N LYS A 110 0.92 24.56 -11.40
CA LYS A 110 0.76 23.12 -11.15
C LYS A 110 2.05 22.40 -11.53
N LEU A 111 2.69 21.67 -10.62
CA LEU A 111 3.80 20.77 -10.95
C LEU A 111 3.25 19.34 -10.96
N ALA A 112 3.30 18.68 -12.11
CA ALA A 112 2.75 17.35 -12.30
C ALA A 112 3.84 16.35 -12.67
N VAL A 113 3.62 15.10 -12.27
CA VAL A 113 4.46 13.94 -12.57
C VAL A 113 3.94 13.29 -13.85
N TYR A 114 4.86 13.02 -14.77
CA TYR A 114 4.58 12.37 -16.05
C TYR A 114 5.46 11.15 -16.23
N LEU A 115 4.94 10.07 -16.82
CA LEU A 115 5.78 8.94 -17.22
C LEU A 115 6.77 9.36 -18.32
N THR A 116 7.95 8.76 -18.31
CA THR A 116 8.86 8.77 -19.45
C THR A 116 8.51 7.63 -20.41
N SER A 117 9.25 7.50 -21.53
CA SER A 117 9.18 6.33 -22.41
C SER A 117 9.55 5.05 -21.65
N GLU A 118 10.60 5.09 -20.83
CA GLU A 118 11.05 3.96 -19.99
C GLU A 118 9.99 3.58 -18.97
N GLY A 119 9.42 4.56 -18.25
CA GLY A 119 8.34 4.33 -17.30
C GLY A 119 7.09 3.71 -17.92
N ARG A 120 6.75 4.10 -19.16
CA ARG A 120 5.65 3.46 -19.93
C ARG A 120 6.01 2.04 -20.35
N ALA A 121 7.24 1.79 -20.80
CA ALA A 121 7.66 0.46 -21.25
C ALA A 121 7.61 -0.58 -20.13
N LEU A 122 7.88 -0.18 -18.88
CA LEU A 122 7.78 -1.05 -17.70
C LEU A 122 6.40 -1.69 -17.51
N GLU A 123 5.32 -1.11 -18.02
CA GLU A 123 3.97 -1.67 -17.89
C GLU A 123 3.91 -3.11 -18.44
N LYS A 124 4.51 -3.31 -19.62
CA LYS A 124 4.53 -4.61 -20.32
C LYS A 124 5.32 -5.68 -19.57
N THR A 125 6.24 -5.27 -18.70
CA THR A 125 7.06 -6.19 -17.90
C THR A 125 6.43 -6.46 -16.54
N LEU A 126 5.93 -5.41 -15.87
CA LEU A 126 5.55 -5.49 -14.46
C LEU A 126 4.09 -5.90 -14.25
N VAL A 127 3.18 -5.57 -15.17
CA VAL A 127 1.77 -5.98 -15.06
C VAL A 127 1.61 -7.51 -15.08
N PRO A 128 2.27 -8.26 -15.98
CA PRO A 128 2.22 -9.72 -15.96
C PRO A 128 2.66 -10.33 -14.63
N LEU A 129 3.62 -9.73 -13.92
CA LEU A 129 4.06 -10.21 -12.60
C LEU A 129 2.95 -10.08 -11.55
N ALA A 130 2.17 -9.01 -11.62
CA ALA A 130 1.01 -8.82 -10.74
C ALA A 130 -0.13 -9.77 -11.09
N GLU A 131 -0.35 -10.04 -12.39
CA GLU A 131 -1.32 -11.04 -12.85
C GLU A 131 -0.97 -12.44 -12.36
N GLN A 132 0.29 -12.86 -12.46
CA GLN A 132 0.77 -14.14 -11.91
C GLN A 132 0.56 -14.24 -10.38
N VAL A 133 0.75 -13.14 -9.64
CA VAL A 133 0.46 -13.13 -8.19
C VAL A 133 -1.02 -13.34 -7.94
N ASN A 134 -1.89 -12.73 -8.74
CA ASN A 134 -3.33 -12.92 -8.65
C ASN A 134 -3.73 -14.37 -8.98
N GLU A 135 -3.12 -14.98 -9.99
CA GLU A 135 -3.34 -16.39 -10.35
C GLU A 135 -2.96 -17.33 -9.19
N VAL A 136 -1.80 -17.11 -8.58
CA VAL A 136 -1.36 -17.90 -7.40
C VAL A 136 -2.33 -17.71 -6.23
N ALA A 137 -2.79 -16.49 -5.98
CA ALA A 137 -3.73 -16.21 -4.90
C ALA A 137 -5.13 -16.81 -5.15
N ALA A 138 -5.53 -16.94 -6.41
CA ALA A 138 -6.81 -17.49 -6.83
C ALA A 138 -6.79 -19.02 -7.03
N ALA A 139 -5.63 -19.66 -6.98
CA ALA A 139 -5.48 -21.08 -7.22
C ALA A 139 -6.36 -21.92 -6.26
N GLY A 140 -7.23 -22.76 -6.83
CA GLY A 140 -8.17 -23.59 -6.06
C GLY A 140 -9.46 -22.87 -5.61
N VAL A 141 -9.64 -21.59 -5.93
CA VAL A 141 -10.88 -20.85 -5.66
C VAL A 141 -11.77 -20.85 -6.90
N SER A 142 -13.06 -21.18 -6.74
CA SER A 142 -14.01 -21.13 -7.86
C SER A 142 -14.22 -19.70 -8.34
N LYS A 143 -14.56 -19.54 -9.63
CA LYS A 143 -14.89 -18.23 -10.21
C LYS A 143 -16.03 -17.53 -9.46
N GLU A 144 -17.05 -18.29 -9.07
CA GLU A 144 -18.18 -17.78 -8.28
C GLU A 144 -17.72 -17.22 -6.92
N ASN A 145 -16.88 -17.96 -6.19
CA ASN A 145 -16.35 -17.49 -4.92
C ASN A 145 -15.46 -16.25 -5.07
N LEU A 146 -14.69 -16.14 -6.16
CA LEU A 146 -13.90 -14.94 -6.46
C LEU A 146 -14.80 -13.73 -6.71
N GLU A 147 -15.88 -13.87 -7.48
CA GLU A 147 -16.84 -12.79 -7.73
C GLU A 147 -17.61 -12.39 -6.47
N THR A 148 -18.04 -13.35 -5.65
CA THR A 148 -18.65 -13.08 -4.34
C THR A 148 -17.66 -12.33 -3.44
N THR A 149 -16.41 -12.80 -3.34
CA THR A 149 -15.37 -12.14 -2.55
C THR A 149 -15.13 -10.70 -3.02
N ARG A 150 -15.04 -10.48 -4.34
CA ARG A 150 -14.87 -9.16 -4.94
C ARG A 150 -16.03 -8.24 -4.55
N THR A 151 -17.26 -8.70 -4.68
CA THR A 151 -18.47 -7.93 -4.35
C THR A 151 -18.50 -7.58 -2.87
N THR A 152 -18.24 -8.55 -1.98
CA THR A 152 -18.19 -8.33 -0.53
C THR A 152 -17.12 -7.30 -0.16
N LEU A 153 -15.90 -7.42 -0.70
CA LEU A 153 -14.82 -6.48 -0.39
C LEU A 153 -15.13 -5.06 -0.88
N LEU A 154 -15.76 -4.91 -2.05
CA LEU A 154 -16.19 -3.61 -2.55
C LEU A 154 -17.23 -2.96 -1.61
N THR A 155 -18.25 -3.70 -1.19
CA THR A 155 -19.23 -3.19 -0.23
C THR A 155 -18.59 -2.79 1.10
N VAL A 156 -17.62 -3.55 1.59
CA VAL A 156 -16.85 -3.19 2.81
C VAL A 156 -16.07 -1.89 2.59
N ILE A 157 -15.40 -1.73 1.46
CA ILE A 157 -14.65 -0.50 1.11
C ILE A 157 -15.59 0.70 1.05
N GLU A 158 -16.75 0.57 0.40
CA GLU A 158 -17.76 1.64 0.29
C GLU A 158 -18.30 2.04 1.67
N ASN A 159 -18.62 1.07 2.52
CA ASN A 159 -19.09 1.32 3.89
C ASN A 159 -18.05 2.08 4.72
N LEU A 160 -16.77 1.69 4.63
CA LEU A 160 -15.68 2.34 5.35
C LEU A 160 -15.40 3.74 4.83
N ALA A 161 -15.44 3.95 3.50
CA ALA A 161 -15.26 5.27 2.90
C ALA A 161 -16.37 6.24 3.32
N ALA A 162 -17.63 5.79 3.31
CA ALA A 162 -18.76 6.60 3.78
C ALA A 162 -18.67 6.92 5.27
N ASP A 163 -18.12 6.00 6.09
CA ASP A 163 -17.90 6.26 7.51
C ASP A 163 -16.79 7.28 7.77
N GLU A 164 -15.69 7.19 7.02
CA GLU A 164 -14.61 8.17 7.07
C GLU A 164 -15.11 9.57 6.69
N GLU A 165 -15.89 9.69 5.62
CA GLU A 165 -16.47 10.97 5.19
C GLU A 165 -17.31 11.60 6.31
N ARG A 166 -18.27 10.85 6.87
CA ARG A 166 -19.08 11.29 8.02
C ARG A 166 -18.22 11.69 9.22
N ALA A 167 -17.14 10.95 9.50
CA ALA A 167 -16.24 11.26 10.60
C ALA A 167 -15.48 12.58 10.37
N THR A 168 -15.05 12.84 9.13
CA THR A 168 -14.34 14.07 8.77
C THR A 168 -15.25 15.31 8.74
N GLU A 169 -16.50 15.18 8.28
CA GLU A 169 -17.53 16.22 8.39
C GLU A 169 -17.84 16.56 9.85
N GLY A 170 -17.87 15.54 10.71
CA GLY A 170 -17.98 15.69 12.16
C GLY A 170 -16.73 16.24 12.86
N GLY A 171 -15.72 16.71 12.11
CA GLY A 171 -14.53 17.37 12.64
C GLY A 171 -13.43 16.44 13.15
N LYS A 172 -13.55 15.11 13.01
CA LYS A 172 -12.46 14.19 13.34
C LYS A 172 -11.39 14.25 12.25
N LYS A 173 -10.13 14.41 12.64
CA LYS A 173 -8.99 14.37 11.71
C LYS A 173 -8.08 13.21 12.04
N ILE A 174 -7.62 12.50 11.00
CA ILE A 174 -6.51 11.55 11.13
C ILE A 174 -5.31 12.34 11.64
N THR A 175 -4.98 12.14 12.92
CA THR A 175 -3.86 12.83 13.54
C THR A 175 -2.58 12.10 13.14
N ALA A 176 -1.63 12.80 12.53
CA ALA A 176 -0.34 12.21 12.17
C ALA A 176 0.29 11.54 13.41
N THR A 177 0.87 10.36 13.23
CA THR A 177 1.44 9.55 14.32
C THR A 177 2.39 10.34 15.22
N ARG A 178 3.16 11.27 14.63
CA ARG A 178 4.10 12.16 15.33
C ARG A 178 3.41 13.13 16.30
N ASP A 179 2.20 13.58 15.97
CA ASP A 179 1.38 14.46 16.81
C ASP A 179 0.63 13.67 17.89
N GLN A 180 0.29 12.41 17.61
CA GLN A 180 -0.27 11.50 18.61
C GLN A 180 0.74 11.16 19.71
N SER A 181 2.01 10.93 19.37
CA SER A 181 3.09 10.69 20.34
C SER A 181 3.32 11.88 21.28
N LYS A 182 3.21 13.12 20.77
CA LYS A 182 3.32 14.34 21.60
C LYS A 182 2.10 14.53 22.53
N ARG A 183 0.89 14.29 22.02
CA ARG A 183 -0.35 14.40 22.81
C ARG A 183 -0.44 13.35 23.92
N SER A 184 -0.04 12.11 23.62
CA SER A 184 0.00 11.03 24.62
C SER A 184 1.07 11.27 25.70
N ALA A 185 2.22 11.86 25.36
CA ALA A 185 3.23 12.29 26.32
C ALA A 185 2.72 13.43 27.23
N SER A 186 2.08 14.46 26.66
CA SER A 186 1.50 15.57 27.42
C SER A 186 0.35 15.15 28.35
N ARG A 187 -0.45 14.15 27.95
CA ARG A 187 -1.55 13.62 28.76
C ARG A 187 -1.05 12.79 29.96
N LYS A 188 0.07 12.06 29.81
CA LYS A 188 0.72 11.34 30.92
C LYS A 188 1.36 12.26 31.97
N GLN A 189 1.80 13.45 31.57
CA GLN A 189 2.36 14.45 32.48
C GLN A 189 1.28 15.06 33.39
N LYS A 190 0.09 15.36 32.84
CA LYS A 190 -1.04 15.97 33.57
C LYS A 190 -1.77 15.05 34.56
N THR A 191 -1.55 13.74 34.50
CA THR A 191 -2.15 12.75 35.43
C THR A 191 -1.21 12.35 36.56
N LYS A 192 -0.03 12.98 36.64
CA LYS A 192 0.97 12.76 37.69
C LYS A 192 1.10 13.93 38.67
N ASP A 193 0.36 15.01 38.43
CA ASP A 193 0.13 16.14 39.35
C ASP A 193 -1.29 16.02 39.92
#